data_AF-A0A117LKK6-F1
#
_entry.id   AF-A0A117LKK6-F1
#
_cell.length_a   1.000
_cell.length_b   1.000
_cell.length_c   1.000
_cell.angle_alpha   90.00
_cell.angle_beta   90.00
_cell.angle_gamma   90.00
#
_symmetry.space_group_name_H-M   'P 1'
#
loop_
_entity.id
_entity.type
_entity.pdbx_description
1 polymer ?
#
loop_
_entity_poly.entity_id
_entity_poly.type
_entity_poly.pdbx_seq_one_letter_code
_entity_poly.pdbx_strand_id
1 'polypeptide(L)'
;MHNKIDPGNPVDQEIHELHPGEAGKISKLPRSLLELLDALEKDYSFLFCGGVFTQDVVDEWIQIKRKDEIAEVKTRPHPYEYDLYFDI
;
A
#
# COMPACT_ATOMS: atom_id res chain seq x y z
N MET A 1 12.01 -17.00 14.19
CA MET A 1 11.00 -16.84 13.12
C MET A 1 9.70 -17.44 13.60
N HIS A 2 8.70 -16.62 13.96
CA HIS A 2 7.51 -17.07 14.69
C HIS A 2 6.54 -17.87 13.80
N ASN A 3 6.40 -17.51 12.51
CA ASN A 3 5.34 -18.06 11.64
C ASN A 3 5.83 -18.94 10.49
N LYS A 4 7.14 -19.16 10.32
CA LYS A 4 7.75 -20.00 9.24
C LYS A 4 7.04 -19.85 7.87
N ILE A 5 6.75 -18.61 7.49
CA ILE A 5 6.02 -18.31 6.25
C ILE A 5 6.92 -18.67 5.06
N ASP A 6 6.38 -19.43 4.12
CA ASP A 6 7.03 -19.73 2.84
C ASP A 6 6.93 -18.50 1.93
N PRO A 7 8.05 -17.89 1.51
CA PRO A 7 8.03 -16.74 0.61
C PRO A 7 7.62 -17.10 -0.83
N GLY A 8 7.50 -18.39 -1.16
CA GLY A 8 7.26 -18.88 -2.50
C GLY A 8 8.55 -19.01 -3.32
N ASN A 9 8.38 -19.36 -4.60
CA ASN A 9 9.51 -19.56 -5.51
C ASN A 9 10.13 -18.22 -5.93
N PRO A 10 11.47 -18.15 -6.08
CA PRO A 10 12.13 -16.98 -6.63
C PRO A 10 11.71 -16.76 -8.09
N VAL A 11 11.68 -15.50 -8.50
CA VAL A 11 11.46 -15.11 -9.89
C VAL A 11 12.81 -14.73 -10.49
N ASP A 12 13.32 -15.55 -11.40
CA ASP A 12 14.63 -15.37 -12.03
C ASP A 12 14.60 -14.47 -13.29
N GLN A 13 13.41 -14.03 -13.70
CA GLN A 13 13.17 -13.21 -14.88
C GLN A 13 13.03 -11.73 -14.53
N GLU A 14 13.36 -10.84 -15.47
CA GLU A 14 13.16 -9.41 -15.30
C GLU A 14 11.66 -9.08 -15.25
N ILE A 15 11.19 -8.63 -14.07
CA ILE A 15 9.76 -8.45 -13.77
C ILE A 15 9.04 -7.46 -14.69
N HIS A 16 9.77 -6.54 -15.31
CA HIS A 16 9.22 -5.52 -16.21
C HIS A 16 9.01 -6.04 -17.64
N GLU A 17 9.68 -7.14 -18.02
CA GLU A 17 9.62 -7.73 -19.36
C GLU A 17 8.64 -8.90 -19.46
N LEU A 18 8.05 -9.31 -18.32
CA LEU A 18 7.09 -10.41 -18.27
C LEU A 18 5.86 -10.13 -19.12
N HIS A 19 5.41 -11.16 -19.85
CA HIS A 19 4.14 -11.08 -20.55
C HIS A 19 2.98 -10.88 -19.54
N PRO A 20 1.89 -10.17 -19.92
CA PRO A 20 0.79 -9.86 -18.98
C PRO A 20 0.21 -11.06 -18.24
N GLY A 21 0.19 -12.24 -18.87
CA GLY A 21 -0.29 -13.49 -18.25
C GLY A 21 0.65 -14.06 -17.18
N GLU A 22 1.96 -13.83 -17.29
CA GLU A 22 2.96 -14.26 -16.31
C GLU A 22 3.09 -13.25 -15.17
N ALA A 23 3.09 -11.95 -15.50
CA ALA A 23 3.07 -10.86 -14.53
C ALA A 23 1.81 -10.88 -13.62
N GLY A 24 0.70 -11.46 -14.09
CA GLY A 24 -0.52 -11.63 -13.31
C GLY A 24 -0.41 -12.66 -12.17
N LYS A 25 0.58 -13.57 -12.23
CA LYS A 25 0.82 -14.58 -11.19
C LYS A 25 1.62 -14.04 -10.00
N ILE A 26 2.24 -12.87 -10.16
CA ILE A 26 3.06 -12.22 -9.14
C ILE A 26 2.17 -11.31 -8.30
N SER A 27 2.20 -11.50 -6.98
CA SER A 27 1.54 -10.59 -6.05
C SER A 27 2.14 -9.19 -6.17
N LYS A 28 1.29 -8.17 -6.28
CA LYS A 28 1.70 -6.78 -6.48
C LYS A 28 1.50 -5.97 -5.21
N LEU A 29 2.30 -4.92 -5.06
CA LEU A 29 2.11 -3.94 -3.99
C LEU A 29 0.78 -3.19 -4.18
N PRO A 30 0.15 -2.72 -3.09
CA PRO A 30 -0.98 -1.79 -3.15
C PRO A 30 -0.66 -0.59 -4.04
N ARG A 31 -1.65 -0.11 -4.79
CA ARG A 31 -1.45 0.96 -5.78
C ARG A 31 -1.45 2.36 -5.19
N SER A 32 -1.90 2.50 -3.95
CA SER A 32 -1.99 3.77 -3.26
C SER A 32 -1.72 3.62 -1.77
N LEU A 33 -1.39 4.74 -1.13
CA LEU A 33 -1.28 4.79 0.33
C LEU A 33 -2.60 4.39 1.01
N LEU A 34 -3.75 4.73 0.41
CA LEU A 34 -5.06 4.35 0.94
C LEU A 34 -5.23 2.83 0.98
N GLU A 35 -4.96 2.14 -0.13
CA GLU A 35 -5.04 0.68 -0.20
C GLU A 35 -4.04 0.01 0.75
N LEU A 36 -2.86 0.61 0.93
CA LEU A 36 -1.85 0.12 1.88
C LEU A 36 -2.35 0.23 3.32
N LEU A 37 -2.95 1.35 3.72
CA LEU A 37 -3.52 1.51 5.06
C LEU A 37 -4.70 0.57 5.29
N ASP A 38 -5.56 0.35 4.28
CA ASP A 38 -6.64 -0.64 4.36
C ASP A 38 -6.09 -2.06 4.53
N ALA A 39 -4.96 -2.40 3.90
CA ALA A 39 -4.29 -3.69 4.07
C ALA A 39 -3.65 -3.81 5.45
N LEU A 40 -3.00 -2.75 5.94
CA LEU A 40 -2.41 -2.70 7.27
C LEU A 40 -3.48 -2.89 8.36
N GLU A 41 -4.61 -2.19 8.25
CA GLU A 41 -5.75 -2.32 9.18
C GLU A 41 -6.32 -3.74 9.26
N LYS A 42 -6.21 -4.52 8.18
CA LYS A 42 -6.66 -5.91 8.14
C LYS A 42 -5.66 -6.87 8.79
N ASP A 43 -4.39 -6.50 8.88
CA ASP A 43 -3.33 -7.37 9.40
C ASP A 43 -2.18 -6.58 10.05
N TYR A 44 -2.43 -5.88 11.15
CA TYR A 44 -1.37 -5.21 11.94
C TYR A 44 -1.00 -5.95 13.22
N SER A 45 -1.63 -7.09 13.51
CA SER A 45 -1.44 -7.81 14.78
C SER A 45 0.03 -8.18 15.05
N PHE A 46 0.79 -8.42 13.98
CA PHE A 46 2.21 -8.72 14.05
C PHE A 46 3.07 -7.59 14.62
N LEU A 47 2.60 -6.34 14.59
CA LEU A 47 3.32 -5.18 15.13
C LEU A 47 3.36 -5.17 16.67
N PHE A 48 2.40 -5.81 17.33
CA PHE A 48 2.32 -5.85 18.79
C PHE A 48 3.21 -6.93 19.41
N CYS A 49 3.73 -7.85 18.59
CA CYS A 49 4.63 -8.91 19.06
C CYS A 49 5.88 -8.32 19.72
N GLY A 50 6.10 -8.67 21.00
CA GLY A 50 7.25 -8.19 21.77
C GLY A 50 7.09 -6.77 22.32
N GLY A 51 5.91 -6.16 22.23
CA GLY A 51 5.62 -4.84 22.79
C GLY A 51 6.37 -3.69 22.08
N VAL A 52 6.75 -3.91 20.82
CA VAL A 52 7.48 -2.90 20.01
C VAL A 52 6.56 -1.74 19.66
N PHE A 53 5.30 -2.05 19.32
CA PHE A 53 4.26 -1.06 19.09
C PHE A 53 3.10 -1.27 20.06
N THR A 54 2.43 -0.17 20.38
CA THR A 54 1.18 -0.16 21.13
C THR A 54 0.03 0.16 20.18
N GLN A 55 -1.19 -0.25 20.55
CA GLN A 55 -2.38 -0.06 19.72
C GLN A 55 -2.63 1.43 19.42
N ASP A 56 -2.50 2.29 20.43
CA ASP A 56 -2.70 3.74 20.32
C ASP A 56 -1.74 4.40 19.32
N VAL A 57 -0.47 3.98 19.27
CA VAL A 57 0.50 4.49 18.30
C VAL A 57 0.12 4.10 16.87
N VAL A 58 -0.31 2.85 16.66
CA VAL A 58 -0.70 2.36 15.34
C VAL A 58 -1.97 3.06 14.85
N ASP A 59 -2.96 3.20 15.72
CA ASP A 59 -4.22 3.87 15.40
C ASP A 59 -4.01 5.35 15.08
N GLU A 60 -3.23 6.07 15.90
CA GLU A 60 -2.93 7.48 15.68
C GLU A 60 -2.16 7.69 14.36
N TRP A 61 -1.18 6.82 14.08
CA TRP A 61 -0.43 6.87 12.82
C TRP A 61 -1.33 6.71 11.60
N ILE A 62 -2.23 5.72 11.63
CA ILE A 62 -3.21 5.51 10.55
C ILE A 62 -4.10 6.73 10.39
N GLN A 63 -4.56 7.34 11.48
CA GLN A 63 -5.41 8.53 11.44
C GLN A 63 -4.71 9.72 10.80
N ILE A 64 -3.47 10.01 11.20
CA ILE A 64 -2.65 11.07 10.60
C ILE A 64 -2.50 10.85 9.10
N LYS A 65 -2.13 9.63 8.68
CA LYS A 65 -1.98 9.31 7.25
C LYS A 65 -3.27 9.48 6.45
N ARG A 66 -4.43 9.13 7.04
CA ARG A 66 -5.73 9.28 6.38
C ARG A 66 -6.17 10.74 6.28
N LYS A 67 -6.10 11.48 7.39
CA LYS A 67 -6.66 12.83 7.50
C LYS A 67 -5.73 13.90 6.96
N ASP A 68 -4.46 13.84 7.32
CA ASP A 68 -3.55 14.96 7.10
C ASP A 68 -2.75 14.81 5.80
N GLU A 69 -2.67 13.59 5.25
CA GLU A 69 -1.98 13.33 3.98
C GLU A 69 -2.97 12.97 2.86
N ILE A 70 -3.71 11.86 2.99
CA ILE A 70 -4.57 11.37 1.90
C ILE A 70 -5.72 12.32 1.61
N ALA A 71 -6.48 12.73 2.63
CA ALA A 71 -7.65 13.60 2.43
C ALA A 71 -7.24 14.97 1.89
N GLU A 72 -6.12 15.51 2.36
CA GLU A 72 -5.56 16.76 1.87
C GLU A 72 -5.18 16.66 0.38
N VAL A 73 -4.45 15.64 -0.05
CA VAL A 73 -4.10 15.51 -1.48
C VAL A 73 -5.35 15.29 -2.34
N LYS A 74 -6.29 14.45 -1.88
CA LYS A 74 -7.49 14.09 -2.64
C LYS A 74 -8.45 15.26 -2.91
N THR A 75 -8.45 16.27 -2.05
CA THR A 75 -9.32 17.46 -2.19
C THR A 75 -8.73 18.53 -3.12
N ARG A 76 -7.48 18.38 -3.55
CA ARG A 76 -6.79 19.34 -4.42
C ARG A 76 -6.75 18.79 -5.85
N PRO A 77 -7.16 19.57 -6.86
CA PRO A 77 -7.04 19.14 -8.25
C PRO A 77 -5.57 18.98 -8.64
N HIS A 78 -5.24 17.88 -9.30
CA HIS A 78 -3.89 17.67 -9.82
C HIS A 78 -3.65 18.51 -11.08
N PRO A 79 -2.48 19.15 -11.29
CA PRO A 79 -2.23 20.01 -12.46
C PRO A 79 -2.55 19.34 -13.81
N TYR A 80 -2.25 18.04 -13.93
CA TYR A 80 -2.56 17.26 -15.14
C TYR A 80 -4.06 17.14 -15.43
N GLU A 81 -4.93 17.27 -14.43
CA GLU A 81 -6.39 17.32 -14.64
C GLU A 81 -6.80 18.56 -15.44
N TYR A 82 -6.06 19.66 -15.35
CA TYR A 82 -6.28 20.84 -16.18
C TYR A 82 -6.08 20.49 -17.66
N ASP A 83 -4.97 19.85 -18.01
CA ASP A 83 -4.68 19.42 -19.39
C ASP A 83 -5.75 18.45 -19.92
N LEU A 84 -6.32 17.61 -19.04
CA LEU A 84 -7.34 16.64 -19.42
C LEU A 84 -8.73 17.27 -19.63
N TYR A 85 -9.09 18.30 -18.87
CA TYR A 85 -10.49 18.74 -18.76
C TYR A 85 -10.76 20.21 -19.07
N PHE A 86 -9.73 21.06 -19.20
CA PHE A 86 -9.94 22.51 -19.38
C PHE A 86 -10.47 22.89 -20.77
N ASP A 87 -10.06 22.18 -21.82
CA ASP A 87 -10.44 22.46 -23.22
C ASP A 87 -11.58 21.54 -23.73
N ILE A 88 -12.31 20.86 -22.84
CA ILE A 88 -13.50 20.06 -23.20
C ILE A 88 -14.75 20.94 -23.33
#